data_AF-A0AAN7Q785-F1
#
_entry.id   AF-A0AAN7Q785-F1
#
_cell.length_a   1.000
_cell.length_b   1.000
_cell.length_c   1.000
_cell.angle_alpha   90.00
_cell.angle_beta   90.00
_cell.angle_gamma   90.00
#
_symmetry.space_group_name_H-M   'P 1'
#
loop_
_entity.id
_entity.type
_entity.pdbx_description
1 polymer ?
#
loop_
_entity_poly.entity_id
_entity_poly.type
_entity_poly.pdbx_seq_one_letter_code
_entity_poly.pdbx_strand_id
1 'polypeptide(L)'
;MVADNESGESLRSNDRTSSGMFLSKAQDGIVADIEDRIASWTFLPPENGEAIQILRYELGQKYEPHFNYFEDEVNQELGGHRVATVLMYLSDVKKGGETVFTDSELLAMEGSIHNLLPLMLRLNFILTRALLGHC
;
A
#
# COMPACT_ATOMS: atom_id res chain seq x y z
N MET A 1 -4.04 -9.22 -7.56
CA MET A 1 -3.93 -8.58 -8.89
C MET A 1 -2.71 -7.68 -8.94
N VAL A 2 -1.94 -7.73 -10.02
CA VAL A 2 -0.80 -6.83 -10.29
C VAL A 2 -1.05 -6.08 -11.60
N ALA A 3 -0.31 -5.00 -11.86
CA ALA A 3 -0.31 -4.38 -13.18
C ALA A 3 0.55 -5.22 -14.14
N ASP A 4 0.16 -5.28 -15.39
CA ASP A 4 0.93 -5.88 -16.47
C ASP A 4 1.94 -4.88 -17.05
N ASN A 5 3.17 -5.32 -17.30
CA ASN A 5 4.25 -4.43 -17.74
C ASN A 5 4.18 -4.08 -19.24
N GLU A 6 3.37 -4.79 -20.04
CA GLU A 6 3.21 -4.51 -21.48
C GLU A 6 1.94 -3.69 -21.77
N SER A 7 0.86 -3.96 -21.05
CA SER A 7 -0.47 -3.38 -21.30
C SER A 7 -0.98 -2.42 -20.21
N GLY A 8 -0.38 -2.44 -19.01
CA GLY A 8 -0.91 -1.74 -17.83
C GLY A 8 -2.22 -2.32 -17.27
N GLU A 9 -2.77 -3.40 -17.85
CA GLU A 9 -4.01 -4.01 -17.37
C GLU A 9 -3.80 -4.76 -16.03
N SER A 10 -4.90 -4.95 -15.29
CA SER A 10 -4.84 -5.66 -14.02
C SER A 10 -4.93 -7.17 -14.22
N LEU A 11 -3.83 -7.89 -13.96
CA LEU A 11 -3.73 -9.34 -14.11
C LEU A 11 -3.79 -10.09 -12.77
N ARG A 12 -4.33 -11.31 -12.81
CA ARG A 12 -4.33 -12.23 -11.68
C ARG A 12 -2.97 -12.95 -11.61
N SER A 13 -2.19 -12.64 -10.58
CA SER A 13 -0.85 -13.20 -10.36
C SER A 13 -0.80 -14.09 -9.12
N ASN A 14 0.19 -15.00 -9.07
CA ASN A 14 0.48 -15.84 -7.91
C ASN A 14 1.29 -15.09 -6.82
N ASP A 15 1.87 -13.95 -7.18
CA ASP A 15 2.72 -13.13 -6.32
C ASP A 15 1.85 -12.26 -5.41
N ARG A 16 0.72 -11.75 -5.91
CA ARG A 16 -0.32 -11.04 -5.12
C ARG A 16 -1.66 -11.75 -5.15
N THR A 17 -1.86 -12.60 -4.15
CA THR A 17 -3.03 -13.49 -4.03
C THR A 17 -4.24 -12.88 -3.32
N SER A 18 -4.18 -11.61 -2.93
CA SER A 18 -5.30 -10.90 -2.29
C SER A 18 -6.45 -10.61 -3.26
N SER A 19 -7.65 -10.49 -2.68
CA SER A 19 -8.76 -9.74 -3.29
C SER A 19 -8.55 -8.22 -3.13
N GLY A 20 -9.20 -7.41 -3.94
CA GLY A 20 -9.12 -5.95 -3.82
C GLY A 20 -10.06 -5.16 -4.71
N MET A 21 -10.16 -3.87 -4.45
CA MET A 21 -10.94 -2.87 -5.19
C MET A 21 -10.27 -1.49 -5.05
N PHE A 22 -10.76 -0.48 -5.78
CA PHE A 22 -10.41 0.91 -5.56
C PHE A 22 -11.63 1.71 -5.10
N LEU A 23 -11.41 2.72 -4.26
CA LEU A 23 -12.39 3.80 -4.03
C LEU A 23 -12.01 4.96 -4.96
N SER A 24 -13.01 5.58 -5.60
CA SER A 24 -12.75 6.78 -6.41
C SER A 24 -12.17 7.92 -5.56
N LYS A 25 -11.35 8.79 -6.15
CA LYS A 25 -10.86 10.01 -5.46
C LYS A 25 -12.06 10.82 -4.96
N ALA A 26 -12.00 11.27 -3.71
CA ALA A 26 -13.09 11.99 -3.03
C ALA A 26 -14.49 11.35 -3.21
N GLN A 27 -14.59 10.01 -3.25
CA GLN A 27 -15.83 9.27 -3.49
C GLN A 27 -16.99 9.72 -2.58
N ASP A 28 -16.67 10.00 -1.32
CA ASP A 28 -17.55 10.57 -0.32
C ASP A 28 -16.73 11.42 0.66
N GLY A 29 -17.42 12.12 1.57
CA GLY A 29 -16.76 13.02 2.53
C GLY A 29 -15.78 12.32 3.49
N ILE A 30 -15.95 11.02 3.77
CA ILE A 30 -15.01 10.27 4.63
C ILE A 30 -13.74 9.93 3.84
N VAL A 31 -13.89 9.54 2.57
CA VAL A 31 -12.75 9.30 1.67
C VAL A 31 -11.95 10.59 1.46
N ALA A 32 -12.62 11.72 1.18
CA ALA A 32 -11.97 13.02 1.03
C ALA A 32 -11.22 13.45 2.31
N ASP A 33 -11.86 13.34 3.48
CA ASP A 33 -11.25 13.62 4.79
C ASP A 33 -9.96 12.80 5.06
N ILE A 34 -9.89 11.57 4.54
CA ILE A 34 -8.71 10.70 4.66
C ILE A 34 -7.62 11.13 3.68
N GLU A 35 -7.98 11.44 2.42
CA GLU A 35 -7.07 11.95 1.40
C GLU A 35 -6.42 13.29 1.85
N ASP A 36 -7.20 14.22 2.41
CA ASP A 36 -6.72 15.50 2.94
C ASP A 36 -5.80 15.35 4.17
N ARG A 37 -6.08 14.38 5.06
CA ARG A 37 -5.19 14.06 6.20
C ARG A 37 -3.86 13.47 5.71
N ILE A 38 -3.90 12.63 4.68
CA ILE A 38 -2.68 12.09 4.04
C ILE A 38 -1.88 13.23 3.42
N ALA A 39 -2.49 14.08 2.60
CA ALA A 39 -1.83 15.25 2.01
C ALA A 39 -1.18 16.14 3.08
N SER A 40 -1.92 16.42 4.17
CA SER A 40 -1.44 17.22 5.31
C SER A 40 -0.26 16.59 6.07
N TRP A 41 -0.30 15.27 6.32
CA TRP A 41 0.77 14.55 7.02
C TRP A 41 2.03 14.40 6.18
N THR A 42 1.85 14.24 4.87
CA THR A 42 2.93 13.97 3.90
C THR A 42 3.56 15.24 3.33
N PHE A 43 2.90 16.39 3.49
CA PHE A 43 3.24 17.68 2.86
C PHE A 43 3.24 17.61 1.31
N LEU A 44 2.44 16.71 0.72
CA LEU A 44 2.24 16.62 -0.73
C LEU A 44 0.84 17.10 -1.13
N PRO A 45 0.66 17.64 -2.36
CA PRO A 45 -0.67 18.01 -2.86
C PRO A 45 -1.59 16.78 -3.02
N PRO A 46 -2.88 16.86 -2.64
CA PRO A 46 -3.82 15.74 -2.75
C PRO A 46 -4.11 15.33 -4.21
N GLU A 47 -3.86 16.21 -5.17
CA GLU A 47 -3.98 15.94 -6.60
C GLU A 47 -3.05 14.80 -7.03
N ASN A 48 -1.86 14.71 -6.42
CA ASN A 48 -0.83 13.70 -6.73
C ASN A 48 -1.19 12.28 -6.22
N GLY A 49 -2.21 12.12 -5.37
CA GLY A 49 -2.62 10.82 -4.86
C GLY A 49 -3.36 9.99 -5.91
N GLU A 50 -2.97 8.72 -6.08
CA GLU A 50 -3.84 7.72 -6.73
C GLU A 50 -5.11 7.46 -5.91
N ALA A 51 -6.13 6.89 -6.56
CA ALA A 51 -7.33 6.36 -5.94
C ALA A 51 -7.01 5.34 -4.82
N ILE A 52 -7.78 5.33 -3.72
CA ILE A 52 -7.49 4.47 -2.57
C ILE A 52 -7.61 2.99 -2.94
N GLN A 53 -6.49 2.26 -3.06
CA GLN A 53 -6.53 0.82 -3.26
C GLN A 53 -6.84 0.08 -1.94
N ILE A 54 -7.92 -0.70 -1.94
CA ILE A 54 -8.37 -1.55 -0.86
C ILE A 54 -8.01 -3.00 -1.18
N LEU A 55 -7.33 -3.70 -0.27
CA LEU A 55 -7.10 -5.14 -0.37
C LEU A 55 -7.71 -5.89 0.81
N ARG A 56 -8.05 -7.15 0.55
CA ARG A 56 -8.34 -8.16 1.58
C ARG A 56 -7.61 -9.45 1.26
N TYR A 57 -6.75 -9.84 2.20
CA TYR A 57 -6.04 -11.10 2.28
C TYR A 57 -6.81 -12.04 3.22
N GLU A 58 -6.96 -13.29 2.79
CA GLU A 58 -7.45 -14.40 3.60
C GLU A 58 -6.27 -15.23 4.15
N LEU A 59 -6.54 -16.20 5.01
CA LEU A 59 -5.50 -17.04 5.61
C LEU A 59 -4.65 -17.73 4.52
N GLY A 60 -3.34 -17.51 4.57
CA GLY A 60 -2.37 -18.05 3.60
C GLY A 60 -2.21 -17.24 2.31
N GLN A 61 -3.00 -16.17 2.10
CA GLN A 61 -2.73 -15.20 1.03
C GLN A 61 -1.56 -14.29 1.42
N LYS A 62 -0.85 -13.79 0.41
CA LYS A 62 0.40 -13.02 0.52
C LYS A 62 0.58 -12.04 -0.63
N TYR A 63 1.54 -11.13 -0.45
CA TYR A 63 2.19 -10.41 -1.53
C TYR A 63 3.69 -10.72 -1.42
N GLU A 64 4.32 -11.21 -2.49
CA GLU A 64 5.78 -11.29 -2.57
C GLU A 64 6.44 -9.90 -2.48
N PRO A 65 7.71 -9.81 -2.03
CA PRO A 65 8.49 -8.58 -2.08
C PRO A 65 8.55 -7.99 -3.50
N HIS A 66 8.31 -6.68 -3.61
CA HIS A 66 8.27 -5.94 -4.86
C HIS A 66 8.56 -4.46 -4.59
N PHE A 67 8.90 -3.72 -5.64
CA PHE A 67 8.93 -2.26 -5.59
C PHE A 67 7.55 -1.68 -5.93
N ASN A 68 7.20 -0.57 -5.30
CA ASN A 68 5.95 0.14 -5.57
C ASN A 68 6.07 1.10 -6.76
N TYR A 69 7.28 1.39 -7.23
CA TYR A 69 7.52 2.14 -8.47
C TYR A 69 7.42 1.22 -9.70
N PHE A 70 7.08 1.80 -10.84
CA PHE A 70 7.08 1.12 -12.13
C PHE A 70 8.48 1.21 -12.76
N GLU A 71 8.95 0.10 -13.34
CA GLU A 71 10.24 0.05 -14.07
C GLU A 71 10.05 0.26 -15.57
N ASP A 72 8.86 -0.06 -16.09
CA ASP A 72 8.48 0.09 -17.50
C ASP A 72 7.89 1.48 -17.81
N GLU A 73 8.13 1.96 -19.03
CA GLU A 73 7.65 3.27 -19.50
C GLU A 73 6.11 3.34 -19.57
N VAL A 74 5.42 2.22 -19.85
CA VAL A 74 3.96 2.18 -20.05
C VAL A 74 3.22 2.52 -18.75
N ASN A 75 3.53 1.84 -17.65
CA ASN A 75 2.92 2.12 -16.36
C ASN A 75 3.42 3.44 -15.76
N GLN A 76 4.64 3.90 -16.09
CA GLN A 76 5.11 5.25 -15.73
C GLN A 76 4.31 6.36 -16.44
N GLU A 77 3.98 6.21 -17.72
CA GLU A 77 3.13 7.18 -18.44
C GLU A 77 1.68 7.17 -17.93
N LEU A 78 1.14 5.99 -17.58
CA LEU A 78 -0.24 5.84 -17.12
C LEU A 78 -0.47 6.24 -15.65
N GLY A 79 0.45 5.88 -14.75
CA GLY A 79 0.33 6.09 -13.30
C GLY A 79 1.28 7.14 -12.72
N GLY A 80 2.25 7.63 -13.50
CA GLY A 80 3.32 8.51 -13.02
C GLY A 80 4.39 7.80 -12.20
N HIS A 81 5.47 8.52 -11.87
CA HIS A 81 6.50 8.00 -10.97
C HIS A 81 6.02 8.00 -9.52
N ARG A 82 5.76 6.80 -9.01
CA ARG A 82 5.34 6.52 -7.65
C ARG A 82 6.48 6.75 -6.66
N VAL A 83 6.47 7.91 -6.00
CA VAL A 83 7.64 8.38 -5.23
C VAL A 83 7.81 7.77 -3.83
N ALA A 84 6.76 7.21 -3.20
CA ALA A 84 6.78 5.98 -2.35
C ALA A 84 5.34 5.57 -1.93
N THR A 85 4.99 5.27 -0.67
CA THR A 85 3.68 4.70 -0.27
C THR A 85 3.17 5.03 1.14
N VAL A 86 1.85 5.27 1.30
CA VAL A 86 1.13 5.13 2.58
C VAL A 86 0.48 3.76 2.65
N LEU A 87 0.84 2.97 3.67
CA LEU A 87 0.16 1.73 4.03
C LEU A 87 -0.64 1.94 5.32
N MET A 88 -1.95 1.67 5.26
CA MET A 88 -2.85 1.72 6.42
C MET A 88 -3.42 0.33 6.72
N TYR A 89 -3.19 -0.14 7.95
CA TYR A 89 -3.82 -1.34 8.49
C TYR A 89 -5.20 -0.99 9.04
N LEU A 90 -6.27 -1.59 8.51
CA LEU A 90 -7.65 -1.29 8.93
C LEU A 90 -8.28 -2.38 9.82
N SER A 91 -7.49 -3.36 10.26
CA SER A 91 -7.87 -4.39 11.21
C SER A 91 -6.63 -4.99 11.86
N ASP A 92 -6.72 -5.41 13.12
CA ASP A 92 -5.67 -6.20 13.77
C ASP A 92 -5.50 -7.56 13.08
N VAL A 93 -4.35 -8.20 13.30
CA VAL A 93 -4.03 -9.53 12.75
C VAL A 93 -3.46 -10.40 13.88
N LYS A 94 -4.04 -11.60 14.07
CA LYS A 94 -3.69 -12.47 15.21
C LYS A 94 -2.28 -13.07 15.10
N LYS A 95 -1.81 -13.32 13.87
CA LYS A 95 -0.49 -13.90 13.54
C LYS A 95 -0.24 -13.76 12.04
N GLY A 96 1.00 -13.44 11.66
CA GLY A 96 1.37 -13.26 10.26
C GLY A 96 0.84 -11.94 9.69
N GLY A 97 1.07 -11.72 8.40
CA GLY A 97 0.57 -10.53 7.69
C GLY A 97 1.40 -9.27 7.93
N GLU A 98 2.62 -9.43 8.41
CA GLU A 98 3.62 -8.38 8.57
C GLU A 98 4.03 -7.81 7.20
N THR A 99 4.31 -6.50 7.14
CA THR A 99 4.95 -5.89 5.97
C THR A 99 6.46 -5.95 6.15
N VAL A 100 7.13 -6.77 5.36
CA VAL A 100 8.57 -7.04 5.46
C VAL A 100 9.32 -6.27 4.39
N PHE A 101 10.30 -5.47 4.80
CA PHE A 101 11.27 -4.83 3.91
C PHE A 101 12.56 -5.65 3.94
N THR A 102 12.77 -6.49 2.92
CA THR A 102 13.85 -7.50 2.88
C THR A 102 15.25 -6.90 2.96
N ASP A 103 15.44 -5.74 2.35
CA ASP A 103 16.75 -5.06 2.23
C ASP A 103 16.92 -3.92 3.25
N SER A 104 16.05 -3.87 4.27
CA SER A 104 16.14 -2.86 5.33
C SER A 104 17.12 -3.28 6.41
N GLU A 105 17.96 -2.34 6.86
CA GLU A 105 18.84 -2.52 8.03
C GLU A 105 18.07 -2.73 9.35
N LEU A 106 16.75 -2.48 9.35
CA LEU A 106 15.85 -2.56 10.50
C LEU A 106 15.34 -4.00 10.79
N LEU A 107 16.25 -4.95 11.03
CA LEU A 107 15.90 -6.33 11.41
C LEU A 107 16.73 -6.89 12.58
N ALA A 108 16.56 -6.32 13.79
CA ALA A 108 16.85 -7.00 15.06
C ALA A 108 16.27 -6.28 16.29
N MET A 109 14.94 -6.22 16.43
CA MET A 109 14.32 -6.00 17.74
C MET A 109 13.29 -7.10 18.04
N GLU A 110 13.76 -8.18 18.66
CA GLU A 110 12.89 -9.14 19.34
C GLU A 110 12.19 -8.43 20.51
N GLY A 111 10.97 -7.93 20.29
CA GLY A 111 10.25 -7.21 21.32
C GLY A 111 8.90 -6.68 20.86
N SER A 112 7.84 -7.38 21.29
CA SER A 112 6.43 -6.94 21.39
C SER A 112 6.03 -5.64 20.67
N ILE A 113 5.16 -5.77 19.65
CA ILE A 113 4.63 -4.71 18.76
C ILE A 113 3.77 -3.64 19.50
N HIS A 114 3.74 -3.63 20.84
CA HIS A 114 2.84 -2.78 21.62
C HIS A 114 3.31 -1.33 21.83
N ASN A 115 4.49 -0.90 21.33
CA ASN A 115 5.08 0.40 21.67
C ASN A 115 5.82 1.12 20.52
N LEU A 116 5.31 1.11 19.28
CA LEU A 116 5.92 1.84 18.15
C LEU A 116 4.96 2.75 17.36
N LEU A 117 4.71 3.94 17.92
CA LEU A 117 4.71 5.19 17.15
C LEU A 117 5.78 6.13 17.75
N PRO A 118 6.48 6.98 16.97
CA PRO A 118 6.55 7.06 15.51
C PRO A 118 8.00 7.02 15.00
N LEU A 119 8.40 5.96 14.28
CA LEU A 119 9.72 5.98 13.61
C LEU A 119 9.60 6.72 12.26
N MET A 120 10.12 7.94 12.25
CA MET A 120 10.01 8.90 11.16
C MET A 120 10.95 8.55 10.00
N LEU A 121 10.41 7.92 8.95
CA LEU A 121 11.08 7.76 7.65
C LEU A 121 10.41 8.67 6.60
N ARG A 122 11.24 9.41 5.86
CA ARG A 122 10.83 10.46 4.92
C ARG A 122 10.58 9.89 3.52
N LEU A 123 9.64 10.54 2.80
CA LEU A 123 9.39 10.46 1.35
C LEU A 123 8.87 9.09 0.87
N ASN A 124 7.99 8.98 -0.12
CA ASN A 124 6.87 9.84 -0.57
C ASN A 124 5.64 8.90 -0.74
N PHE A 125 4.60 9.16 -1.55
CA PHE A 125 3.28 8.51 -1.31
C PHE A 125 2.40 8.15 -2.54
N ILE A 126 1.98 6.86 -2.59
CA ILE A 126 0.89 6.17 -3.35
C ILE A 126 0.15 5.27 -2.34
N LEU A 127 -1.11 4.90 -2.58
CA LEU A 127 -1.99 4.42 -1.52
C LEU A 127 -2.42 2.96 -1.71
N THR A 128 -2.09 2.11 -0.73
CA THR A 128 -2.52 0.70 -0.74
C THR A 128 -2.81 0.21 0.69
N ARG A 129 -4.02 -0.31 0.92
CA ARG A 129 -4.49 -0.90 2.19
C ARG A 129 -4.35 -2.42 2.16
N ALA A 130 -3.80 -3.02 3.21
CA ALA A 130 -3.94 -4.46 3.46
C ALA A 130 -4.91 -4.71 4.64
N LEU A 131 -6.10 -5.25 4.38
CA LEU A 131 -6.81 -6.04 5.40
C LEU A 131 -6.26 -7.46 5.37
N LEU A 132 -5.86 -8.00 6.51
CA LEU A 132 -5.74 -9.46 6.67
C LEU A 132 -6.89 -9.91 7.56
N GLY A 133 -7.78 -10.72 7.00
CA GLY A 133 -9.03 -11.10 7.66
C GLY A 133 -8.80 -11.96 8.90
N HIS A 134 -9.50 -11.66 9.99
CA HIS A 134 -9.57 -12.54 11.14
C HIS A 134 -10.30 -13.85 10.83
N CYS A 135 -9.80 -14.94 11.41
CA CYS A 135 -10.59 -16.11 11.80
C CYS A 135 -11.42 -15.79 13.06
#